data_AF-A0A1F4X5M5-F1
#
_entry.id   AF-A0A1F4X5M5-F1
#
_cell.length_a   1.000
_cell.length_b   1.000
_cell.length_c   1.000
_cell.angle_alpha   90.00
_cell.angle_beta   90.00
_cell.angle_gamma   90.00
#
_symmetry.space_group_name_H-M   'P 1'
#
loop_
_entity.id
_entity.type
_entity.pdbx_description
1 polymer ?
#
loop_
_entity_poly.entity_id
_entity_poly.type
_entity_poly.pdbx_seq_one_letter_code
_entity_poly.pdbx_strand_id
1 'polypeptide(L)' 'MTISGLAKEFQVKFSEIESALEHVEKSVKPRKIKIRPAGCRQCGFVFKDRTKFIPPSRCPKCKSEWIEEAAFKIE' A
#
# COMPACT_ATOMS: atom_id res chain seq x y z
N MET A 1 -3.83 6.43 5.98
CA MET A 1 -3.23 5.39 6.83
C MET A 1 -2.32 4.52 5.98
N THR A 2 -1.16 4.07 6.46
CA THR A 2 -0.26 3.16 5.71
C THR A 2 -0.51 1.71 6.12
N ILE A 3 -0.03 0.74 5.32
CA ILE A 3 -0.18 -0.70 5.65
C ILE A 3 0.55 -1.04 6.94
N SER A 4 1.78 -0.56 7.10
CA SER A 4 2.58 -0.80 8.32
C SER A 4 1.88 -0.23 9.57
N GLY A 5 1.21 0.92 9.43
CA GLY A 5 0.38 1.48 10.51
C GLY A 5 -0.78 0.56 10.89
N LEU A 6 -1.53 0.07 9.90
CA LEU A 6 -2.65 -0.84 10.13
C LEU A 6 -2.19 -2.21 10.68
N ALA A 7 -1.13 -2.78 10.12
CA ALA A 7 -0.57 -4.05 10.60
C ALA A 7 -0.13 -3.95 12.07
N LYS A 8 0.48 -2.82 12.46
CA LYS A 8 0.90 -2.57 13.84
C LYS A 8 -0.28 -2.36 14.78
N GLU A 9 -1.28 -1.59 14.36
CA GLU A 9 -2.49 -1.30 15.14
C GLU A 9 -3.31 -2.56 15.40
N PHE A 10 -3.56 -3.34 14.35
CA PHE A 10 -4.40 -4.53 14.44
C PHE A 10 -3.61 -5.80 14.80
N GLN A 11 -2.28 -5.70 14.98
CA GLN A 11 -1.36 -6.83 15.19
C GLN A 11 -1.53 -7.97 14.15
N VAL A 12 -1.91 -7.62 12.93
CA VAL A 12 -2.12 -8.56 11.83
C VAL A 12 -0.97 -8.53 10.85
N LYS A 13 -0.86 -9.58 10.05
CA LYS A 13 0.13 -9.67 8.97
C LYS A 13 -0.25 -8.75 7.82
N PHE A 14 0.74 -8.33 7.04
CA PHE A 14 0.53 -7.56 5.82
C PHE A 14 -0.49 -8.20 4.88
N SER A 15 -0.42 -9.51 4.65
CA SER A 15 -1.36 -10.23 3.77
C SER A 15 -2.81 -10.23 4.26
N GLU A 16 -3.04 -10.12 5.58
CA GLU A 16 -4.40 -9.97 6.12
C GLU A 16 -4.95 -8.58 5.77
N ILE A 17 -4.12 -7.53 5.87
CA ILE A 17 -4.50 -6.17 5.45
C ILE A 17 -4.78 -6.11 3.95
N GLU A 18 -4.01 -6.83 3.12
CA GLU A 18 -4.24 -6.91 1.66
C GLU A 18 -5.63 -7.46 1.35
N SER A 19 -5.96 -8.63 1.92
CA SER A 19 -7.29 -9.23 1.75
C SER A 19 -8.38 -8.33 2.32
N ALA A 20 -8.17 -7.76 3.51
CA ALA A 20 -9.13 -6.84 4.13
C ALA A 20 -9.41 -5.62 3.26
N LEU A 21 -8.40 -5.00 2.64
CA LEU A 21 -8.59 -3.86 1.74
C LEU A 21 -9.46 -4.22 0.53
N GLU A 22 -9.27 -5.41 -0.05
CA GLU A 22 -10.11 -5.89 -1.15
C GLU A 22 -11.57 -6.05 -0.70
N HIS A 23 -11.80 -6.59 0.50
CA HIS A 23 -13.13 -6.73 1.07
C HIS A 23 -13.77 -5.39 1.44
N VAL A 24 -13.00 -4.44 2.00
CA VAL A 24 -13.49 -3.11 2.37
C VAL A 24 -13.85 -2.31 1.12
N GLU A 25 -13.09 -2.44 0.02
CA GLU A 25 -13.43 -1.77 -1.26
C GLU A 25 -14.82 -2.18 -1.75
N LYS A 26 -15.16 -3.47 -1.62
CA LYS A 26 -16.48 -4.01 -1.97
C LYS A 26 -17.56 -3.58 -0.97
N SER A 27 -17.21 -3.50 0.31
CA SER A 27 -18.16 -3.28 1.41
C SER A 27 -18.50 -1.81 1.68
N VAL A 28 -17.59 -0.87 1.38
CA VAL A 28 -17.73 0.53 1.87
C VAL A 28 -18.68 1.40 1.03
N LYS A 29 -19.43 0.84 0.07
CA LYS A 29 -20.37 1.61 -0.76
C LYS A 29 -21.45 2.34 0.09
N PRO A 30 -21.79 3.61 -0.22
CA PRO A 30 -21.40 4.38 -1.42
C PRO A 30 -20.01 5.06 -1.33
N ARG A 31 -19.32 4.97 -0.19
CA ARG A 31 -17.97 5.51 -0.02
C ARG A 31 -16.96 4.75 -0.90
N LYS A 32 -15.83 5.39 -1.20
CA LYS A 32 -14.76 4.82 -2.02
C LYS A 32 -13.44 4.86 -1.29
N ILE A 33 -12.63 3.82 -1.46
CA ILE A 33 -11.25 3.83 -0.98
C ILE A 33 -10.38 4.50 -2.04
N LYS A 34 -9.64 5.54 -1.66
CA LYS A 34 -8.52 6.07 -2.44
C LYS A 34 -7.23 5.47 -1.94
N ILE A 35 -6.51 4.84 -2.87
CA ILE A 35 -5.22 4.21 -2.63
C ILE A 35 -4.15 5.07 -3.30
N ARG A 36 -3.22 5.60 -2.50
CA ARG A 36 -1.97 6.17 -2.98
C ARG A 36 -0.96 5.02 -3.04
N PRO A 37 -0.57 4.57 -4.25
CA PRO A 37 0.40 3.47 -4.39
C PRO A 37 1.76 3.87 -3.82
N ALA A 38 2.52 2.86 -3.36
CA ALA A 38 3.90 3.05 -2.97
C ALA A 38 4.73 3.55 -4.17
N GLY A 39 5.81 4.29 -3.88
CA GLY A 39 6.67 4.83 -4.94
C GLY A 39 8.10 5.06 -4.48
N CYS A 40 9.05 5.02 -5.40
CA CYS A 40 10.42 5.41 -5.11
C CYS A 40 10.55 6.93 -5.08
N ARG A 41 10.98 7.50 -3.96
CA ARG A 41 11.20 8.95 -3.85
C ARG A 41 12.38 9.46 -4.68
N GLN A 42 13.34 8.59 -5.00
CA GLN A 42 14.53 9.00 -5.74
C GLN A 42 14.28 9.16 -7.24
N CYS A 43 13.54 8.23 -7.86
CA CYS A 43 13.32 8.24 -9.32
C CYS A 43 11.86 8.45 -9.71
N GLY A 44 10.94 8.56 -8.75
CA GLY A 44 9.51 8.73 -9.01
C GLY A 44 8.80 7.46 -9.51
N PHE A 45 9.47 6.29 -9.48
CA PHE A 45 8.86 5.05 -9.95
C PHE A 45 7.71 4.62 -9.03
N VAL A 46 6.50 4.54 -9.58
CA VAL A 46 5.29 4.15 -8.82
C VAL A 46 5.04 2.65 -8.96
N PHE A 47 4.87 1.97 -7.83
CA PHE A 47 4.58 0.54 -7.77
C PHE A 47 3.07 0.30 -7.95
N LYS A 48 2.54 0.51 -9.17
CA LYS A 48 1.12 0.26 -9.50
C LYS A 48 0.83 -1.21 -9.86
N ASP A 49 1.77 -1.89 -10.50
CA ASP A 49 1.58 -3.22 -11.11
C ASP A 49 1.91 -4.40 -10.20
N ARG A 50 1.97 -4.19 -8.87
CA ARG A 50 2.30 -5.29 -7.96
C ARG A 50 1.04 -5.81 -7.29
N THR A 51 0.76 -7.07 -7.55
CA THR A 51 -0.21 -7.90 -6.81
C THR A 51 0.11 -7.95 -5.31
N LYS A 52 1.34 -7.61 -4.92
CA LYS A 52 1.77 -7.45 -3.53
C LYS A 52 1.80 -5.97 -3.19
N PHE A 53 0.98 -5.57 -2.23
CA PHE A 53 0.94 -4.25 -1.62
C PHE A 53 2.18 -3.94 -0.75
N ILE A 54 3.02 -4.95 -0.48
CA ILE A 54 4.29 -4.78 0.23
C ILE A 54 5.33 -4.17 -0.74
N PRO A 55 5.87 -2.97 -0.44
CA PRO A 55 6.91 -2.39 -1.27
C PRO A 55 8.17 -3.26 -1.25
N PRO A 56 8.93 -3.34 -2.36
CA PRO A 56 10.24 -3.98 -2.32
C PRO A 56 11.16 -3.21 -1.37
N SER A 57 12.20 -3.85 -0.84
CA SER A 57 13.26 -3.13 -0.11
C SER A 57 14.08 -2.21 -1.01
N ARG A 58 14.11 -2.46 -2.33
CA ARG A 58 14.88 -1.68 -3.31
C ARG A 58 14.11 -1.40 -4.59
N CYS A 59 14.33 -0.21 -5.16
CA CYS A 59 13.70 0.18 -6.41
C CYS A 59 14.27 -0.61 -7.59
N PRO A 60 13.45 -1.24 -8.45
CA PRO A 60 13.94 -1.97 -9.62
C PRO A 60 14.56 -1.07 -10.69
N LYS A 61 14.21 0.23 -10.74
CA LYS A 61 14.74 1.21 -11.69
C LYS A 61 16.10 1.76 -11.25
N CYS A 62 16.20 2.26 -10.02
CA CYS A 62 17.37 3.01 -9.55
C CYS A 62 18.12 2.32 -8.39
N LYS A 63 17.66 1.16 -7.92
CA LYS A 63 18.21 0.39 -6.79
C LYS A 63 18.23 1.13 -5.45
N SER A 64 17.60 2.30 -5.36
CA SER A 64 17.47 3.06 -4.11
C SER A 64 16.59 2.35 -3.09
N GLU A 65 16.95 2.48 -1.82
CA GLU A 65 16.19 2.01 -0.66
C GLU A 65 15.18 3.06 -0.17
N TRP A 66 15.18 4.27 -0.77
CA TRP A 66 14.22 5.32 -0.49
C TRP A 66 12.88 5.07 -1.18
N ILE A 67 12.05 4.25 -0.52
CA ILE A 67 10.73 3.88 -0.98
C ILE A 67 9.68 4.42 -0.02
N GLU A 68 8.74 5.20 -0.56
CA GLU A 68 7.57 5.67 0.15
C GLU A 68 6.51 4.57 0.18
N GLU A 69 5.94 4.36 1.36
CA GLU A 69 4.91 3.37 1.60
C GLU A 69 3.57 3.77 0.96
N ALA A 70 2.76 2.76 0.64
CA ALA A 70 1.40 2.99 0.16
C ALA A 70 0.52 3.57 1.29
N ALA A 71 -0.36 4.49 0.92
CA ALA A 71 -1.29 5.14 1.84
C ALA A 71 -2.74 5.00 1.37
N PHE A 72 -3.63 4.68 2.29
CA PHE A 72 -5.05 4.41 2.09
C PHE A 72 -5.88 5.49 2.77
N LYS A 73 -6.97 5.88 2.12
CA LYS A 73 -7.96 6.81 2.67
C LYS A 73 -9.36 6.38 2.23
N ILE A 74 -10.30 6.36 3.16
CA ILE A 74 -11.72 6.17 2.86
C ILE A 74 -12.36 7.55 2.72
N GLU A 75 -13.11 7.78 1.63
CA GLU A 75 -13.95 8.97 1.39
C GLU A 75 -15.43 8.57 1.36
#